data_AF-A0A9E1ZXZ9-F1
#
_entry.id   AF-A0A9E1ZXZ9-F1
#
_cell.length_a   1.000
_cell.length_b   1.000
_cell.length_c   1.000
_cell.angle_alpha   90.00
_cell.angle_beta   90.00
_cell.angle_gamma   90.00
#
_symmetry.space_group_name_H-M   'P 1'
#
loop_
_entity.id
_entity.type
_entity.pdbx_description
1 polymer ?
#
loop_
_entity_poly.entity_id
_entity_poly.type
_entity_poly.pdbx_seq_one_letter_code
_entity_poly.pdbx_strand_id
1 'polypeptide(L)'
;MEFKVPVGTAEGIGRFYRDLFEAPTEIEENNGTRAARVSVGYYQDLVFRETDESLPVYDGHHIQIYLNNFSRPYARFRDRNLISMETGQYEYRTIDIVDPENGNKLYELEHEIRSMSHPLFGRPFINRNPDQSNRNFVPGYGDTPWAQPYE
;
A
#
# COMPACT_ATOMS: atom_id res chain seq x y z
N MET A 1 1.10 -10.34 -3.82
CA MET A 1 -0.29 -10.12 -4.29
C MET A 1 -0.22 -9.79 -5.77
N GLU A 2 -1.17 -10.25 -6.57
CA GLU A 2 -1.20 -9.96 -8.01
C GLU A 2 -2.49 -9.22 -8.37
N PHE A 3 -2.37 -8.19 -9.22
CA PHE A 3 -3.45 -7.38 -9.77
C PHE A 3 -3.43 -7.51 -11.29
N LYS A 4 -4.61 -7.67 -11.88
CA LYS A 4 -4.80 -7.57 -13.33
C LYS A 4 -4.93 -6.10 -13.71
N VAL A 5 -4.12 -5.64 -14.67
CA VAL A 5 -4.09 -4.26 -15.14
C VAL A 5 -4.21 -4.19 -16.67
N PRO A 6 -4.63 -3.06 -17.26
CA PRO A 6 -4.75 -2.94 -18.71
C PRO A 6 -3.40 -3.13 -19.43
N VAL A 7 -3.43 -3.69 -20.64
CA VAL A 7 -2.25 -3.79 -21.51
C VAL A 7 -1.59 -2.43 -21.73
N GLY A 8 -0.26 -2.40 -21.70
CA GLY A 8 0.55 -1.18 -21.90
C GLY A 8 0.76 -0.34 -20.63
N THR A 9 0.26 -0.77 -19.47
CA THR A 9 0.36 -0.01 -18.22
C THR A 9 1.52 -0.44 -17.32
N ALA A 10 2.08 -1.66 -17.47
CA ALA A 10 3.07 -2.20 -16.54
C ALA A 10 4.29 -1.28 -16.37
N GLU A 11 4.80 -0.70 -17.45
CA GLU A 11 5.94 0.23 -17.40
C GLU A 11 5.65 1.50 -16.60
N GLY A 12 4.49 2.12 -16.83
CA GLY A 12 4.08 3.32 -16.12
C GLY A 12 3.81 3.04 -14.63
N ILE A 13 3.20 1.89 -14.32
CA ILE A 13 3.02 1.43 -12.95
C ILE A 13 4.38 1.17 -12.30
N GLY A 14 5.31 0.57 -13.03
CA GLY A 14 6.65 0.33 -12.54
C GLY A 14 7.40 1.62 -12.21
N ARG A 15 7.31 2.64 -13.08
CA ARG A 15 7.78 4.00 -12.82
C ARG A 15 7.13 4.60 -11.58
N PHE A 16 5.81 4.49 -11.43
CA PHE A 16 5.08 5.02 -10.29
C PHE A 16 5.65 4.50 -8.95
N TYR A 17 5.83 3.18 -8.82
CA TYR A 17 6.37 2.60 -7.59
C TYR A 17 7.85 2.91 -7.38
N ARG A 18 8.65 2.84 -8.43
CA ARG A 18 10.08 3.15 -8.32
C ARG A 18 10.34 4.62 -8.01
N ASP A 19 9.63 5.54 -8.65
CA ASP A 19 9.97 6.96 -8.63
C ASP A 19 9.22 7.71 -7.53
N LEU A 20 7.98 7.32 -7.20
CA LEU A 20 7.20 7.96 -6.14
C LEU A 20 7.42 7.29 -4.79
N PHE A 21 7.30 5.96 -4.73
CA PHE A 21 7.48 5.17 -3.51
C PHE A 21 8.94 4.84 -3.18
N GLU A 22 9.88 4.98 -4.11
CA GLU A 22 11.27 4.49 -3.97
C GLU A 22 11.36 2.97 -3.77
N ALA A 23 10.39 2.23 -4.33
CA ALA A 23 10.31 0.78 -4.21
C ALA A 23 11.09 0.08 -5.34
N PRO A 24 11.94 -0.92 -5.04
CA PRO A 24 12.58 -1.75 -6.06
C PRO A 24 11.51 -2.39 -6.95
N THR A 25 11.65 -2.19 -8.25
CA THR A 25 10.65 -2.63 -9.23
C THR A 25 11.34 -3.23 -10.44
N GLU A 26 10.85 -4.39 -10.87
CA GLU A 26 11.30 -5.12 -12.06
C GLU A 26 10.13 -5.26 -13.04
N ILE A 27 10.41 -5.21 -14.33
CA ILE A 27 9.43 -5.54 -15.37
C ILE A 27 9.70 -6.98 -15.82
N GLU A 28 8.75 -7.85 -15.53
CA GLU A 28 8.76 -9.24 -15.99
C GLU A 28 8.02 -9.36 -17.32
N GLU A 29 8.50 -10.21 -18.22
CA GLU A 29 7.81 -10.56 -19.46
C GLU A 29 7.80 -12.09 -19.63
N ASN A 30 6.61 -12.67 -19.72
CA ASN A 30 6.42 -14.10 -19.90
C ASN A 30 5.36 -14.35 -20.99
N ASN A 31 5.73 -15.09 -22.04
CA ASN A 31 4.84 -15.42 -23.16
C ASN A 31 4.10 -14.20 -23.75
N GLY A 32 4.79 -13.06 -23.87
CA GLY A 32 4.21 -11.80 -24.37
C GLY A 32 3.30 -11.07 -23.38
N THR A 33 3.13 -11.58 -22.16
CA THR A 33 2.43 -10.88 -21.07
C THR A 33 3.43 -10.19 -20.17
N ARG A 34 3.30 -8.88 -20.01
CA ARG A 34 4.18 -8.05 -19.18
C ARG A 34 3.60 -7.86 -17.79
N ALA A 35 4.45 -7.70 -16.80
CA ALA A 35 4.04 -7.35 -15.44
C ALA A 35 5.07 -6.44 -14.76
N ALA A 36 4.60 -5.51 -13.94
CA ALA A 36 5.46 -4.80 -12.99
C ALA A 36 5.46 -5.52 -11.65
N ARG A 37 6.62 -6.01 -11.23
CA ARG A 37 6.84 -6.61 -9.92
C ARG A 37 7.53 -5.62 -8.99
N VAL A 38 6.84 -5.24 -7.93
CA VAL A 38 7.30 -4.27 -6.95
C VAL A 38 7.57 -4.98 -5.63
N SER A 39 8.79 -4.88 -5.12
CA SER A 39 9.12 -5.39 -3.79
C SER A 39 8.69 -4.39 -2.73
N VAL A 40 7.81 -4.83 -1.82
CA VAL A 40 7.21 -3.99 -0.76
C VAL A 40 7.54 -4.47 0.66
N GLY A 41 8.34 -5.52 0.79
CA GLY A 41 8.76 -6.08 2.08
C GLY A 41 9.48 -7.42 1.92
N TYR A 42 9.92 -8.00 3.03
CA TYR A 42 10.60 -9.30 3.02
C TYR A 42 9.66 -10.41 2.50
N TYR A 43 9.98 -10.96 1.33
CA TYR A 43 9.12 -11.89 0.58
C TYR A 43 7.69 -11.36 0.31
N GLN A 44 7.55 -10.05 0.19
CA GLN A 44 6.27 -9.41 -0.14
C GLN A 44 6.42 -8.61 -1.41
N ASP A 45 5.68 -9.04 -2.44
CA ASP A 45 5.66 -8.37 -3.74
C ASP A 45 4.24 -7.99 -4.14
N LEU A 46 4.10 -6.87 -4.84
CA LEU A 46 2.93 -6.52 -5.64
C LEU A 46 3.27 -6.80 -7.11
N VAL A 47 2.43 -7.54 -7.81
CA VAL A 47 2.61 -7.87 -9.21
C VAL A 47 1.43 -7.27 -9.98
N PHE A 48 1.69 -6.36 -10.90
CA PHE A 48 0.68 -5.76 -11.77
C PHE A 48 0.82 -6.37 -13.16
N ARG A 49 0.01 -7.39 -13.45
CA ARG A 49 0.10 -8.17 -14.68
C ARG A 49 -0.89 -7.66 -15.72
N GLU A 50 -0.39 -7.39 -16.91
CA GLU A 50 -1.21 -6.94 -18.02
C GLU A 50 -2.18 -8.03 -18.47
N THR A 51 -3.39 -7.62 -18.83
CA THR A 51 -4.42 -8.50 -19.38
C THR A 51 -5.31 -7.73 -20.36
N ASP A 52 -5.84 -8.44 -21.35
CA ASP A 52 -6.87 -7.99 -22.28
C ASP A 52 -8.30 -8.29 -21.78
N GLU A 53 -8.44 -8.95 -20.63
CA GLU A 53 -9.73 -9.19 -19.99
C GLU A 53 -10.39 -7.88 -19.52
N SER A 54 -11.72 -7.84 -19.51
CA SER A 54 -12.47 -6.75 -18.90
C SER A 54 -12.25 -6.75 -17.38
N LEU A 55 -11.73 -5.65 -16.85
CA LEU A 55 -11.54 -5.47 -15.41
C LEU A 55 -12.85 -5.08 -14.73
N PRO A 56 -13.09 -5.52 -13.47
CA PRO A 56 -14.21 -5.03 -12.69
C PRO A 56 -14.06 -3.54 -12.37
N VAL A 57 -15.19 -2.88 -12.12
CA VAL A 57 -15.19 -1.50 -11.63
C VAL A 57 -14.56 -1.47 -10.23
N TYR A 58 -13.75 -0.45 -9.96
CA TYR A 58 -13.15 -0.24 -8.65
C TYR A 58 -14.24 -0.14 -7.56
N ASP A 59 -14.07 -0.92 -6.50
CA ASP A 59 -15.07 -1.10 -5.42
C ASP A 59 -14.65 -0.45 -4.09
N GLY A 60 -13.55 0.31 -4.08
CA GLY A 60 -13.01 0.92 -2.86
C GLY A 60 -12.06 0.01 -2.08
N HIS A 61 -11.62 -1.12 -2.63
CA HIS A 61 -10.57 -1.92 -2.00
C HIS A 61 -9.26 -1.14 -1.87
N HIS A 62 -8.52 -1.42 -0.81
CA HIS A 62 -7.23 -0.78 -0.55
C HIS A 62 -6.20 -1.81 -0.07
N ILE A 63 -4.93 -1.46 -0.25
CA ILE A 63 -3.81 -2.11 0.41
C ILE A 63 -3.20 -1.16 1.42
N GLN A 64 -2.63 -1.72 2.48
CA GLN A 64 -1.88 -0.96 3.49
C GLN A 64 -0.39 -1.19 3.29
N ILE A 65 0.39 -0.11 3.24
CA ILE A 65 1.85 -0.16 3.10
C ILE A 65 2.49 0.69 4.19
N TYR A 66 3.50 0.14 4.86
CA TYR A 66 4.33 0.90 5.81
C TYR A 66 5.62 1.37 5.16
N LEU A 67 5.94 2.65 5.34
CA LEU A 67 7.16 3.27 4.82
C LEU A 67 8.10 3.69 5.96
N ASN A 68 9.38 3.34 5.80
CA ASN A 68 10.44 3.88 6.66
C ASN A 68 10.69 5.36 6.35
N ASN A 69 10.86 5.68 5.07
CA ASN A 69 10.96 7.04 4.57
C ASN A 69 9.56 7.56 4.21
N PHE A 70 8.86 8.11 5.20
CA PHE A 70 7.48 8.58 5.03
C PHE A 70 7.37 9.91 4.28
N SER A 71 8.35 10.80 4.47
CA SER A 71 8.25 12.20 4.03
C SER A 71 8.55 12.43 2.54
N ARG A 72 9.50 11.71 1.93
CA ARG A 72 9.85 11.92 0.51
C ARG A 72 8.73 11.46 -0.45
N PRO A 73 8.16 10.25 -0.29
CA PRO A 73 6.98 9.84 -1.06
C PRO A 73 5.81 10.80 -0.83
N TYR A 74 5.53 11.21 0.41
CA TYR A 74 4.48 12.17 0.72
C TYR A 74 4.63 13.47 -0.08
N ALA A 75 5.81 14.09 -0.07
CA ALA A 75 6.06 15.31 -0.84
C ALA A 75 5.82 15.09 -2.34
N ARG A 76 6.30 13.97 -2.90
CA ARG A 76 6.10 13.65 -4.33
C ARG A 76 4.65 13.44 -4.72
N PHE A 77 3.84 12.83 -3.86
CA PHE A 77 2.39 12.67 -4.07
C PHE A 77 1.65 13.99 -3.94
N ARG A 78 1.95 14.77 -2.91
CA ARG A 78 1.38 16.09 -2.69
C ARG A 78 1.65 17.03 -3.86
N ASP A 79 2.89 17.10 -4.31
CA ASP A 79 3.30 18.00 -5.41
C ASP A 79 2.64 17.62 -6.75
N ARG A 80 2.11 16.39 -6.86
CA ARG A 80 1.33 15.90 -8.02
C ARG A 80 -0.19 15.90 -7.78
N ASN A 81 -0.65 16.39 -6.63
CA ASN A 81 -2.05 16.39 -6.23
C ASN A 81 -2.71 14.98 -6.24
N LEU A 82 -1.96 13.95 -5.80
CA LEU A 82 -2.41 12.56 -5.78
C LEU A 82 -2.93 12.09 -4.41
N ILE A 83 -2.82 12.92 -3.38
CA ILE A 83 -3.31 12.60 -2.04
C ILE A 83 -4.83 12.72 -2.03
N SER A 84 -5.52 11.62 -1.73
CA SER A 84 -6.99 11.57 -1.62
C SER A 84 -7.48 11.83 -0.20
N MET A 85 -6.67 11.51 0.81
CA MET A 85 -7.05 11.66 2.22
C MET A 85 -5.82 11.81 3.11
N GLU A 86 -5.90 12.68 4.11
CA GLU A 86 -4.92 12.79 5.20
C GLU A 86 -5.65 12.59 6.53
N THR A 87 -5.33 11.51 7.24
CA THR A 87 -6.01 11.15 8.50
C THR A 87 -5.20 11.56 9.73
N GLY A 88 -3.92 11.89 9.56
CA GLY A 88 -3.06 12.45 10.60
C GLY A 88 -1.59 12.45 10.20
N GLN A 89 -0.71 12.77 11.15
CA GLN A 89 0.74 12.90 10.90
C GLN A 89 1.45 11.59 10.50
N TYR A 90 0.77 10.44 10.60
CA TYR A 90 1.35 9.12 10.37
C TYR A 90 0.65 8.33 9.25
N GLU A 91 -0.38 8.89 8.62
CA GLU A 91 -1.16 8.20 7.59
C GLU A 91 -1.72 9.19 6.55
N TYR A 92 -1.57 8.83 5.28
CA TYR A 92 -2.25 9.45 4.16
C TYR A 92 -2.66 8.38 3.14
N ARG A 93 -3.52 8.75 2.19
CA ARG A 93 -4.02 7.85 1.16
C ARG A 93 -3.85 8.43 -0.24
N THR A 94 -3.66 7.53 -1.19
CA THR A 94 -3.71 7.79 -2.65
C THR A 94 -4.63 6.75 -3.27
N ILE A 95 -5.30 7.06 -4.38
CA ILE A 95 -6.17 6.10 -5.09
C ILE A 95 -5.66 5.80 -6.50
N ASP A 96 -5.26 6.84 -7.22
CA ASP A 96 -4.90 6.70 -8.61
C ASP A 96 -3.42 6.32 -8.76
N ILE A 97 -3.17 5.23 -9.48
CA ILE A 97 -1.85 4.94 -10.05
C ILE A 97 -1.76 5.66 -11.38
N VAL A 98 -0.80 6.58 -11.47
CA VAL A 98 -0.55 7.39 -12.68
C VAL A 98 0.85 7.12 -13.23
N ASP A 99 1.04 7.29 -14.53
CA ASP A 99 2.40 7.32 -15.09
C ASP A 99 3.06 8.65 -14.69
N PRO A 100 4.16 8.66 -13.92
CA PRO A 100 4.78 9.90 -13.47
C PRO A 100 5.40 10.75 -14.60
N GLU A 101 5.59 10.19 -15.81
CA GLU A 101 6.13 10.94 -16.95
C GLU A 101 5.10 11.84 -17.64
N ASN A 102 3.84 11.39 -17.73
CA ASN A 102 2.80 12.07 -18.50
C ASN A 102 1.54 12.41 -17.70
N GLY A 103 1.39 11.85 -16.48
CA GLY A 103 0.25 12.09 -15.60
C GLY A 103 -1.01 11.28 -15.94
N ASN A 104 -0.96 10.39 -16.94
CA ASN A 104 -2.09 9.56 -17.30
C ASN A 104 -2.41 8.56 -16.18
N LYS A 105 -3.69 8.46 -15.84
CA LYS A 105 -4.18 7.41 -14.94
C LYS A 105 -4.09 6.06 -15.62
N LEU A 106 -3.48 5.10 -14.92
CA LEU A 106 -3.22 3.74 -15.40
C LEU A 106 -4.11 2.71 -14.70
N TYR A 107 -4.36 2.91 -13.40
CA TYR A 107 -5.09 1.95 -12.57
C TYR A 107 -5.64 2.62 -11.29
N GLU A 108 -6.68 2.02 -10.70
CA GLU A 108 -7.27 2.43 -9.42
C GLU A 108 -6.96 1.39 -8.36
N LEU A 109 -6.24 1.79 -7.32
CA LEU A 109 -5.95 0.97 -6.16
C LEU A 109 -5.64 1.91 -5.00
N GLU A 110 -6.46 1.90 -3.96
CA GLU A 110 -6.17 2.75 -2.81
C GLU A 110 -4.97 2.22 -2.01
N HIS A 111 -4.01 3.10 -1.78
CA HIS A 111 -2.88 2.87 -0.89
C HIS A 111 -3.14 3.60 0.41
N GLU A 112 -3.39 2.85 1.47
CA GLU A 112 -3.30 3.35 2.83
C GLU A 112 -1.84 3.35 3.26
N ILE A 113 -1.21 4.52 3.22
CA ILE A 113 0.23 4.66 3.42
C ILE A 113 0.48 5.11 4.85
N ARG A 114 1.19 4.28 5.60
CA ARG A 114 1.50 4.52 7.01
C ARG A 114 2.99 4.68 7.24
N SER A 115 3.37 5.53 8.18
CA SER A 115 4.74 5.58 8.68
C SER A 115 5.03 4.32 9.51
N MET A 116 6.26 3.80 9.48
CA MET A 116 6.70 2.78 10.45
C MET A 116 6.67 3.27 11.91
N SER A 117 6.55 4.58 12.15
CA SER A 117 6.30 5.15 13.49
C SER A 117 4.82 5.14 13.91
N HIS A 118 3.92 4.68 13.03
CA HIS A 118 2.49 4.57 13.32
C HIS A 118 2.27 3.56 14.48
N PRO A 119 1.39 3.85 15.46
CA PRO A 119 1.18 2.98 16.63
C PRO A 119 0.83 1.52 16.29
N LEU A 120 0.15 1.29 15.16
CA LEU A 120 -0.21 -0.05 14.68
C LEU A 120 0.92 -0.80 13.93
N PHE A 121 2.07 -0.17 13.69
CA PHE A 121 3.19 -0.83 13.00
C PHE A 121 3.67 -2.04 13.81
N GLY A 122 3.70 -3.21 13.17
CA GLY A 122 4.13 -4.45 13.82
C GLY A 122 3.23 -4.94 14.97
N ARG A 123 1.99 -4.40 15.09
CA ARG A 123 1.04 -4.84 16.13
C ARG A 123 0.89 -6.37 16.10
N PRO A 124 1.23 -7.08 17.19
CA PRO A 124 0.98 -8.51 17.28
C PRO A 124 -0.53 -8.79 17.24
N PHE A 125 -0.95 -9.72 16.39
CA PHE A 125 -2.34 -10.19 16.33
C PHE A 125 -2.56 -11.42 17.22
N ILE A 126 -2.01 -11.42 18.44
CA ILE A 126 -2.25 -12.47 19.43
C ILE A 126 -3.45 -12.06 20.30
N ASN A 127 -4.34 -13.02 20.60
CA ASN A 127 -5.51 -12.85 21.48
C ASN A 127 -6.31 -11.56 21.23
N ARG A 128 -7.18 -11.57 20.21
CA ARG A 128 -8.07 -10.43 19.90
C ARG A 128 -8.88 -10.03 21.14
N ASN A 129 -8.40 -9.02 21.86
CA ASN A 129 -9.16 -8.36 22.90
C ASN A 129 -10.26 -7.52 22.21
N PRO A 130 -11.55 -7.86 22.37
CA PRO A 130 -12.63 -7.13 21.71
C PRO A 130 -12.73 -5.65 22.15
N ASP A 131 -12.19 -5.29 23.32
CA ASP A 131 -12.17 -3.91 23.82
C ASP A 131 -11.08 -3.05 23.14
N GLN A 132 -10.18 -3.67 22.37
CA GLN A 132 -9.07 -3.00 21.70
C GLN A 132 -9.33 -2.84 20.19
N SER A 133 -9.74 -1.64 19.80
CA SER A 133 -9.85 -1.19 18.41
C SER A 133 -8.53 -0.61 17.86
N ASN A 134 -8.49 -0.32 16.56
CA ASN A 134 -7.37 0.41 15.95
C ASN A 134 -7.20 1.82 16.51
N ARG A 135 -8.29 2.46 16.99
CA ARG A 135 -8.27 3.84 17.50
C ARG A 135 -7.66 3.98 18.89
N ASN A 136 -7.80 2.96 19.73
CA ASN A 136 -7.34 2.95 21.11
C ASN A 136 -6.17 1.96 21.32
N PHE A 137 -5.53 1.48 20.25
CA PHE A 137 -4.35 0.64 20.38
C PHE A 137 -3.15 1.46 20.87
N VAL A 138 -2.48 0.95 21.90
CA VAL A 138 -1.21 1.47 22.39
C VAL A 138 -0.27 0.29 22.60
N PRO A 139 0.94 0.28 22.00
CA PRO A 139 1.93 -0.78 22.23
C PRO A 139 2.20 -0.99 23.72
N GLY A 140 2.21 -2.25 24.18
CA GLY A 140 2.47 -2.62 25.58
C GLY A 140 1.28 -2.52 26.55
N TYR A 141 0.17 -1.89 26.15
CA TYR A 141 -1.05 -1.77 26.98
C TYR A 141 -2.09 -2.88 26.71
N GLY A 142 -1.84 -3.75 25.72
CA GLY A 142 -2.72 -4.87 25.37
C GLY A 142 -2.27 -6.23 25.91
N ASP A 143 -1.07 -6.31 26.50
CA ASP A 143 -0.44 -7.59 26.88
C ASP A 143 -0.90 -8.12 28.25
N THR A 144 -1.74 -7.36 28.97
CA THR A 144 -2.29 -7.77 30.26
C THR A 144 -3.67 -8.43 30.06
N PRO A 145 -3.87 -9.69 30.49
CA PRO A 145 -5.18 -10.31 30.47
C PRO A 145 -6.16 -9.54 31.37
N TRP A 146 -7.38 -9.34 30.89
CA TRP A 146 -8.45 -8.61 31.60
C TRP A 146 -8.83 -9.28 32.93
N ALA A 147 -8.56 -10.58 33.07
CA ALA A 147 -8.69 -11.34 34.29
C ALA A 147 -7.34 -11.93 34.68
N GLN A 148 -6.90 -11.65 35.91
CA GLN A 148 -5.81 -12.37 36.55
C GLN A 148 -6.28 -13.80 36.90
N PRO A 149 -5.37 -14.80 36.98
CA PRO A 149 -5.75 -16.12 37.48
C PRO A 149 -6.40 -16.01 38.86
N TYR A 150 -7.51 -16.71 39.06
CA TYR A 150 -8.13 -16.90 40.36
C TYR A 150 -7.18 -17.75 41.24
N GLU A 151 -6.87 -17.27 42.46
CA GLU A 151 -6.12 -18.01 43.49
C GLU A 151 -6.98 -19.09 44.16
#